data_AF-A0AAE3C6I2-F1
#
_entry.id   AF-A0AAE3C6I2-F1
#
_cell.length_a   1.000
_cell.length_b   1.000
_cell.length_c   1.000
_cell.angle_alpha   90.00
_cell.angle_beta   90.00
_cell.angle_gamma   90.00
#
_symmetry.space_group_name_H-M   'P 1'
#
loop_
_entity.id
_entity.type
_entity.pdbx_description
1 polymer ?
#
loop_
_entity_poly.entity_id
_entity_poly.type
_entity_poly.pdbx_seq_one_letter_code
_entity_poly.pdbx_strand_id
1 'polypeptide(L)'
;MVCGITYIGVRCSDLVKTSPSLFFLGVQSLVKRKIFLLTVSVVVGLAILAVLILASLIFGAEETTLGDVFASLYRIWIFGGPLQNYRFILPSYIDWSLDAILYYSRIPRTFSAILIGAGLAVSGAIMQALVRNPLVDPYISGVSSGGAFGAVLILLTSTL
;
A
#
# COMPACT_ATOMS: atom_id res chain seq x y z
N MET A 1 8.82 -15.96 -26.59
CA MET A 1 7.42 -15.45 -26.64
C MET A 1 7.38 -13.97 -27.02
N VAL A 2 8.16 -13.54 -28.04
CA VAL A 2 8.15 -12.17 -28.57
C VAL A 2 8.02 -12.27 -30.09
N CYS A 3 6.87 -12.74 -30.55
CA CYS A 3 6.52 -12.76 -31.97
C CYS A 3 4.99 -12.74 -32.09
N GLY A 4 4.38 -11.66 -31.62
CA GLY A 4 2.93 -11.47 -31.58
C GLY A 4 2.42 -10.32 -32.44
N ILE A 5 3.20 -9.85 -33.41
CA ILE A 5 2.80 -8.74 -34.28
C ILE A 5 2.99 -9.19 -35.74
N THR A 6 2.01 -9.97 -36.21
CA THR A 6 1.82 -10.30 -37.62
C THR A 6 1.18 -9.09 -38.31
N TYR A 7 1.98 -8.09 -38.65
CA TYR A 7 1.60 -7.14 -39.69
C TYR A 7 2.45 -7.52 -40.92
N ILE A 8 1.78 -8.04 -41.96
CA ILE A 8 2.34 -8.23 -43.31
C ILE A 8 3.17 -9.53 -43.55
N GLY A 9 2.83 -10.66 -42.91
CA GLY A 9 3.20 -11.99 -43.46
C GLY A 9 4.68 -12.36 -43.66
N VAL A 10 5.64 -11.56 -43.18
CA VAL A 10 7.08 -11.86 -43.29
C VAL A 10 7.55 -12.65 -42.07
N ARG A 11 8.28 -13.76 -42.29
CA ARG A 11 8.92 -14.53 -41.21
C ARG A 11 9.93 -13.65 -40.46
N CYS A 12 9.88 -13.68 -39.13
CA CYS A 12 10.79 -12.91 -38.25
C CYS A 12 12.29 -13.18 -38.53
N SER A 13 12.64 -14.32 -39.14
CA SER A 13 14.00 -14.67 -39.56
C SER A 13 14.55 -13.79 -40.68
N ASP A 14 13.69 -13.19 -41.51
CA ASP A 14 14.09 -12.44 -42.70
C ASP A 14 14.25 -10.93 -42.44
N LEU A 15 13.62 -10.42 -41.38
CA LEU A 15 13.70 -9.01 -40.94
C LEU A 15 15.00 -8.66 -40.20
N VAL A 16 15.63 -9.63 -39.53
CA VAL A 16 16.90 -9.42 -38.82
C VAL A 16 18.05 -9.14 -39.79
N LYS A 17 17.98 -9.68 -41.02
CA LYS A 17 19.06 -9.56 -42.02
C LYS A 17 19.07 -8.22 -42.77
N THR A 18 17.95 -7.50 -42.82
CA THR A 18 17.77 -6.39 -43.78
C THR A 18 17.88 -4.99 -43.17
N SER A 19 17.71 -4.79 -41.85
CA SER A 19 17.88 -3.46 -41.22
C SER A 19 18.03 -3.50 -39.68
N PRO A 20 19.28 -3.52 -39.14
CA PRO A 20 19.52 -3.60 -37.69
C PRO A 20 19.05 -2.37 -36.88
N SER A 21 18.89 -1.21 -37.53
CA SER A 21 18.46 0.05 -36.89
C SER A 21 16.97 0.09 -36.51
N LEU A 22 16.10 -0.55 -37.30
CA LEU A 22 14.64 -0.57 -37.05
C LEU A 22 14.27 -1.51 -35.89
N PHE A 23 15.01 -2.60 -35.68
CA PHE A 23 14.84 -3.49 -34.53
C PHE A 23 15.17 -2.77 -33.20
N PHE A 24 16.25 -1.97 -33.19
CA PHE A 24 16.62 -1.15 -32.03
C PHE A 24 15.58 -0.08 -31.70
N LEU A 25 15.01 0.59 -32.72
CA LEU A 25 13.90 1.54 -32.53
C LEU A 25 12.64 0.88 -31.97
N GLY A 26 12.32 -0.34 -32.42
CA GLY A 26 11.21 -1.15 -31.89
C GLY A 26 11.38 -1.55 -30.42
N VAL A 27 12.57 -2.03 -30.04
CA VAL A 27 12.87 -2.39 -28.64
C VAL A 27 12.89 -1.15 -27.73
N GLN A 28 13.46 -0.02 -28.19
CA GLN A 28 13.49 1.24 -27.46
C GLN A 28 12.09 1.81 -27.19
N SER A 29 11.16 1.71 -28.15
CA SER A 29 9.78 2.18 -27.98
C SER A 29 8.96 1.32 -27.00
N LEU A 30 9.16 0.00 -26.98
CA LEU A 30 8.51 -0.90 -26.02
C LEU A 30 9.03 -0.70 -24.59
N VAL A 31 10.34 -0.50 -24.42
CA VAL A 31 10.95 -0.21 -23.11
C VAL A 31 10.48 1.13 -22.57
N LYS A 32 10.48 2.20 -23.40
CA LYS A 32 9.93 3.51 -23.01
C LYS A 32 8.46 3.43 -22.61
N ARG A 33 7.63 2.68 -23.35
CA ARG A 33 6.21 2.49 -23.04
C ARG A 33 6.00 1.73 -21.72
N LYS A 34 6.79 0.69 -21.45
CA LYS A 34 6.70 -0.10 -20.22
C LYS A 34 7.16 0.70 -19.00
N ILE A 35 8.24 1.47 -19.12
CA ILE A 35 8.73 2.38 -18.06
C ILE A 35 7.71 3.48 -17.81
N PHE A 36 7.15 4.09 -18.85
CA PHE A 36 6.11 5.11 -18.71
C PHE A 36 4.88 4.57 -17.97
N LEU A 37 4.36 3.40 -18.38
CA LEU A 37 3.22 2.77 -17.70
C LEU A 37 3.51 2.41 -16.23
N LEU A 38 4.72 1.95 -15.92
CA LEU A 38 5.15 1.70 -14.54
C LEU A 38 5.21 2.99 -13.72
N THR A 39 5.80 4.05 -14.25
CA THR A 39 5.87 5.34 -13.55
C THR A 39 4.49 5.93 -13.29
N VAL A 40 3.57 5.86 -14.25
CA VAL A 40 2.19 6.30 -14.09
C VAL A 40 1.48 5.47 -13.01
N SER A 41 1.63 4.14 -13.03
CA SER A 41 1.04 3.26 -12.03
C SER A 41 1.52 3.57 -10.61
N VAL A 42 2.83 3.83 -10.43
CA VAL A 42 3.39 4.21 -9.12
C VAL A 42 2.85 5.55 -8.64
N VAL A 43 2.82 6.56 -9.52
CA VAL A 43 2.32 7.89 -9.16
C VAL A 43 0.84 7.85 -8.79
N VAL A 44 0.03 7.13 -9.57
CA VAL A 44 -1.41 6.94 -9.28
C VAL A 44 -1.58 6.17 -7.97
N GLY A 45 -0.79 5.11 -7.74
CA GLY A 45 -0.81 4.35 -6.50
C GLY A 45 -0.50 5.20 -5.27
N LEU A 46 0.55 6.04 -5.34
CA LEU A 46 0.91 6.96 -4.26
C LEU A 46 -0.17 8.01 -4.00
N ALA A 47 -0.77 8.56 -5.06
CA ALA A 47 -1.87 9.52 -4.93
C ALA A 47 -3.09 8.89 -4.25
N ILE A 48 -3.46 7.67 -4.65
CA ILE A 48 -4.55 6.91 -4.01
C ILE A 48 -4.22 6.64 -2.54
N LEU A 49 -2.99 6.22 -2.23
CA LEU A 49 -2.56 5.95 -0.86
C LEU A 49 -2.69 7.20 0.03
N ALA A 50 -2.27 8.37 -0.47
CA ALA A 50 -2.42 9.64 0.24
C ALA A 50 -3.89 9.99 0.53
N VAL A 51 -4.77 9.81 -0.46
CA VAL A 51 -6.22 10.02 -0.29
C VAL A 51 -6.81 9.05 0.74
N LEU A 52 -6.41 7.78 0.70
CA LEU A 52 -6.88 6.76 1.65
C LEU A 52 -6.40 7.03 3.08
N ILE A 53 -5.18 7.56 3.27
CA ILE A 53 -4.70 7.99 4.59
C ILE A 53 -5.58 9.12 5.13
N LEU A 54 -5.84 10.15 4.33
CA LEU A 54 -6.70 11.25 4.74
C LEU A 54 -8.11 10.75 5.07
N ALA A 55 -8.68 9.90 4.21
CA ALA A 55 -9.98 9.28 4.48
C ALA A 55 -9.96 8.48 5.80
N SER A 56 -8.94 7.65 6.02
CA SER A 56 -8.79 6.86 7.25
C SER A 56 -8.70 7.71 8.52
N LEU A 57 -8.18 8.94 8.43
CA LEU A 57 -8.08 9.84 9.57
C LEU A 57 -9.40 10.60 9.83
N ILE A 58 -10.20 10.84 8.79
CA ILE A 58 -11.49 11.54 8.89
C ILE A 58 -12.61 10.59 9.35
N PHE A 59 -12.67 9.38 8.80
CA PHE A 59 -13.73 8.42 9.13
C PHE A 59 -13.48 7.77 10.50
N GLY A 60 -14.43 7.95 11.43
CA GLY A 60 -14.40 7.32 12.75
C GLY A 60 -15.71 7.47 13.50
N ALA A 61 -15.75 7.02 14.75
CA ALA A 61 -16.94 7.00 15.60
C ALA A 61 -17.47 8.40 15.98
N GLU A 62 -16.70 9.45 15.68
CA GLU A 62 -17.02 10.84 15.97
C GLU A 62 -16.88 11.64 14.68
N GLU A 63 -17.87 12.49 14.38
CA GLU A 63 -17.87 13.34 13.19
C GLU A 63 -16.79 14.41 13.33
N THR A 64 -15.69 14.25 12.60
CA THR A 64 -14.56 15.17 12.63
C THR A 64 -14.43 15.93 11.32
N THR A 65 -14.25 17.25 11.40
CA THR A 65 -13.95 18.08 10.23
C THR A 65 -12.47 17.96 9.87
N LEU A 66 -12.13 18.18 8.60
CA LEU A 66 -10.73 18.25 8.13
C LEU A 66 -9.90 19.23 8.97
N GLY A 67 -10.47 20.39 9.31
CA GLY A 67 -9.79 21.41 10.13
C GLY A 67 -9.41 20.89 11.52
N ASP A 68 -10.27 20.09 12.13
CA ASP A 68 -10.05 19.53 13.47
C ASP A 68 -8.91 18.50 13.44
N VAL A 69 -8.91 17.62 12.43
CA VAL A 69 -7.84 16.63 12.23
C VAL A 69 -6.47 17.31 12.04
N PHE A 70 -6.39 18.35 11.21
CA PHE A 70 -5.13 19.08 11.02
C PHE A 70 -4.68 19.82 12.28
N ALA A 71 -5.61 20.44 13.01
CA ALA A 71 -5.30 21.10 14.28
C ALA A 71 -4.81 20.09 15.34
N SER A 72 -5.48 18.94 15.46
CA SER A 72 -5.09 17.84 16.33
C SER A 72 -3.73 17.26 15.98
N LEU A 73 -3.45 17.01 14.69
CA LEU A 73 -2.13 16.53 14.24
C LEU A 73 -1.03 17.55 14.53
N TYR A 74 -1.28 18.83 14.29
CA TYR A 74 -0.32 19.89 14.60
C TYR A 74 -0.04 19.99 16.10
N ARG A 75 -1.08 19.87 16.95
CA ARG A 75 -0.94 19.85 18.41
C ARG A 75 -0.14 18.64 18.86
N ILE A 76 -0.47 17.44 18.39
CA ILE A 76 0.26 16.21 18.70
C ILE A 76 1.73 16.34 18.30
N TRP A 77 2.01 16.95 17.15
CA TRP A 77 3.37 17.15 16.67
C TRP A 77 4.19 18.10 17.57
N ILE A 78 3.61 19.22 18.00
CA ILE A 78 4.29 20.19 18.90
C ILE A 78 4.46 19.62 20.30
N PHE A 79 3.40 19.04 20.86
CA PHE A 79 3.39 18.57 22.24
C PHE A 79 3.90 17.13 22.38
N GLY A 80 4.30 16.46 21.29
CA GLY A 80 4.81 15.09 21.34
C GLY A 80 3.82 14.05 21.87
N GLY A 81 2.51 14.33 21.84
CA GLY A 81 1.48 13.44 22.36
C GLY A 81 0.11 14.11 22.51
N PRO A 82 -0.94 13.33 22.86
CA PRO A 82 -2.30 13.85 22.99
C PRO A 82 -2.41 14.84 24.15
N LEU A 83 -3.28 15.85 24.00
CA LEU A 83 -3.47 16.92 24.99
C LEU A 83 -3.93 16.41 26.37
N GLN A 84 -4.45 15.20 26.44
CA GLN A 84 -4.78 14.51 27.70
C GLN A 84 -3.60 14.46 28.68
N ASN A 85 -2.36 14.35 28.18
CA ASN A 85 -1.15 14.33 29.02
C ASN A 85 -0.83 15.70 29.65
N TYR A 86 -1.40 16.78 29.11
CA TYR A 86 -1.20 18.16 29.56
C TYR A 86 -2.42 18.72 30.30
N ARG A 87 -3.37 17.85 30.68
CA ARG A 87 -4.61 18.25 31.36
C ARG A 87 -4.41 19.01 32.67
N PHE A 88 -3.26 18.84 33.31
CA PHE A 88 -2.90 19.58 34.53
C PHE A 88 -2.50 21.04 34.27
N ILE A 89 -2.12 21.37 33.04
CA ILE A 89 -1.58 22.70 32.64
C ILE A 89 -2.62 23.48 31.83
N LEU A 90 -3.50 22.78 31.09
CA LEU A 90 -4.46 23.42 30.20
C LEU A 90 -5.86 23.61 30.85
N PRO A 91 -6.58 24.68 30.47
CA PRO A 91 -7.95 24.92 30.94
C PRO A 91 -8.92 23.78 30.64
N SER A 92 -9.82 23.50 31.58
CA SER A 92 -10.76 22.36 31.56
C SER A 92 -11.90 22.44 30.54
N TYR A 93 -12.03 23.53 29.77
CA TYR A 93 -13.03 23.65 28.70
C TYR A 93 -12.54 23.10 27.35
N ILE A 94 -11.26 22.70 27.25
CA ILE A 94 -10.70 22.14 26.02
C ILE A 94 -11.05 20.65 25.95
N ASP A 95 -11.78 20.27 24.90
CA ASP A 95 -12.08 18.87 24.65
C ASP A 95 -10.83 18.14 24.14
N TRP A 96 -10.40 17.11 24.87
CA TRP A 96 -9.18 16.32 24.64
C TRP A 96 -9.49 14.93 24.10
N SER A 97 -10.78 14.56 24.04
CA SER A 97 -11.26 13.24 23.63
C SER A 97 -10.86 12.92 22.19
N LEU A 98 -11.08 13.87 21.28
CA LEU A 98 -10.72 13.81 19.87
C LEU A 98 -9.22 13.50 19.65
N ASP A 99 -8.35 14.22 20.35
CA ASP A 99 -6.89 14.04 20.23
C ASP A 99 -6.45 12.66 20.72
N ALA A 100 -7.03 12.18 21.82
CA ALA A 100 -6.73 10.85 22.36
C ALA A 100 -7.19 9.73 21.41
N ILE A 101 -8.39 9.83 20.85
CA ILE A 101 -8.92 8.83 19.90
C ILE A 101 -8.06 8.79 18.63
N LEU A 102 -7.68 9.96 18.09
CA LEU A 102 -6.79 10.03 16.94
C LEU A 102 -5.45 9.35 17.23
N TYR A 103 -4.84 9.67 18.37
CA TYR A 103 -3.51 9.20 18.72
C TYR A 103 -3.45 7.70 19.06
N TYR A 104 -4.38 7.21 19.89
CA TYR A 104 -4.36 5.83 20.39
C TYR A 104 -5.03 4.83 19.45
N SER A 105 -5.92 5.27 18.56
CA SER A 105 -6.69 4.36 17.71
C SER A 105 -6.47 4.61 16.22
N ARG A 106 -6.68 5.85 15.73
CA ARG A 106 -6.66 6.11 14.27
C ARG A 106 -5.26 6.00 13.70
N ILE A 107 -4.28 6.73 14.25
CA ILE A 107 -2.88 6.70 13.79
C ILE A 107 -2.29 5.27 13.77
N PRO A 108 -2.34 4.48 14.87
CA PRO A 108 -1.75 3.13 14.85
C PRO A 108 -2.49 2.17 13.91
N ARG A 109 -3.80 2.35 13.71
CA ARG A 109 -4.58 1.56 12.74
C ARG A 109 -4.18 1.89 11.30
N THR A 110 -4.08 3.16 10.94
CA THR A 110 -3.66 3.56 9.59
C THR A 110 -2.23 3.10 9.32
N PHE A 111 -1.34 3.23 10.31
CA PHE A 111 0.05 2.77 10.19
C PHE A 111 0.15 1.25 10.00
N SER A 112 -0.57 0.46 10.81
CA SER A 112 -0.59 -1.00 10.68
C SER A 112 -1.21 -1.44 9.35
N ALA A 113 -2.25 -0.78 8.86
CA ALA A 113 -2.84 -1.06 7.55
C ALA A 113 -1.84 -0.86 6.39
N ILE A 114 -1.04 0.21 6.44
CA ILE A 114 0.02 0.47 5.45
C ILE A 114 1.08 -0.63 5.49
N LEU A 115 1.55 -1.00 6.68
CA LEU A 115 2.58 -2.03 6.84
C LEU A 115 2.09 -3.41 6.39
N ILE A 116 0.87 -3.79 6.79
CA ILE A 116 0.26 -5.07 6.39
C ILE A 116 0.05 -5.09 4.87
N GLY A 117 -0.48 -4.02 4.28
CA GLY A 117 -0.68 -3.92 2.84
C GLY A 117 0.63 -4.03 2.04
N ALA A 118 1.69 -3.34 2.50
CA ALA A 118 3.01 -3.43 1.89
C ALA A 118 3.61 -4.84 2.02
N GLY A 119 3.48 -5.47 3.18
CA GLY A 119 3.94 -6.85 3.41
C GLY A 119 3.24 -7.86 2.51
N LEU A 120 1.92 -7.74 2.35
CA LEU A 120 1.13 -8.60 1.45
C LEU A 120 1.52 -8.39 -0.02
N ALA A 121 1.74 -7.14 -0.44
CA ALA A 121 2.17 -6.84 -1.81
C ALA A 121 3.55 -7.45 -2.13
N VAL A 122 4.50 -7.35 -1.21
CA VAL A 122 5.84 -7.94 -1.37
C VAL A 122 5.78 -9.46 -1.37
N SER A 123 5.02 -10.07 -0.45
CA SER A 123 4.82 -11.51 -0.39
C SER A 123 4.22 -12.06 -1.70
N GLY A 124 3.18 -11.39 -2.23
CA GLY A 124 2.56 -11.74 -3.51
C GLY A 124 3.55 -11.65 -4.69
N ALA A 125 4.34 -10.58 -4.77
CA ALA A 125 5.36 -10.43 -5.81
C ALA A 125 6.43 -11.52 -5.75
N ILE A 126 6.88 -11.90 -4.55
CA ILE A 126 7.84 -12.99 -4.35
C ILE A 126 7.22 -14.33 -4.77
N MET A 127 6.00 -14.63 -4.35
CA MET A 127 5.33 -15.89 -4.71
C MET A 127 5.14 -16.03 -6.23
N GLN A 128 4.72 -14.95 -6.90
CA GLN A 128 4.59 -14.92 -8.36
C GLN A 128 5.94 -15.17 -9.06
N ALA A 129 7.05 -14.67 -8.51
CA ALA A 129 8.40 -14.90 -9.05
C ALA A 129 8.90 -16.35 -8.81
N LEU A 130 8.61 -16.93 -7.64
CA LEU A 130 9.02 -18.29 -7.28
C LEU A 130 8.29 -19.34 -8.11
N VAL A 131 6.96 -19.23 -8.22
CA VAL A 131 6.14 -20.20 -8.98
C VAL A 131 6.19 -19.91 -10.48
N ARG A 132 6.77 -18.77 -10.89
CA ARG A 132 6.83 -18.30 -12.28
C ARG A 132 5.44 -18.28 -12.94
N ASN A 133 4.41 -18.04 -12.14
CA ASN A 133 3.02 -17.98 -12.57
C ASN A 133 2.39 -16.69 -12.03
N PRO A 134 2.09 -15.71 -12.89
CA PRO A 134 1.54 -14.42 -12.48
C PRO A 134 0.10 -14.49 -11.95
N LEU A 135 -0.56 -15.65 -12.02
CA LEU A 135 -1.91 -15.88 -11.51
C LEU A 135 -1.93 -16.50 -10.10
N VAL A 136 -0.77 -16.80 -9.52
CA VAL A 136 -0.67 -17.42 -8.21
C VAL A 136 -0.88 -16.39 -7.10
N ASP A 137 -1.69 -16.80 -6.14
CA ASP A 137 -2.00 -16.08 -4.92
C ASP A 137 -1.13 -16.59 -3.74
N PRO A 138 -0.67 -15.71 -2.82
CA PRO A 138 0.22 -16.08 -1.71
C PRO A 138 -0.43 -16.91 -0.59
N TYR A 139 -1.76 -17.10 -0.56
CA TYR A 139 -2.45 -17.87 0.49
C TYR A 139 -2.17 -19.38 0.41
N ILE A 140 -1.61 -19.88 -0.70
CA ILE A 140 -1.32 -21.31 -0.92
C ILE A 140 -0.13 -21.82 -0.07
N SER A 141 0.66 -20.93 0.55
CA SER A 141 1.88 -21.31 1.29
C SER A 141 1.63 -21.89 2.70
N GLY A 142 0.38 -22.05 3.14
CA GLY A 142 0.03 -22.64 4.45
C GLY A 142 0.30 -21.75 5.67
N VAL A 143 0.95 -20.59 5.50
CA VAL A 143 1.20 -19.62 6.58
C VAL A 143 -0.07 -19.03 7.16
N SER A 144 -1.12 -18.83 6.35
CA SER A 144 -2.39 -18.27 6.83
C SER A 144 -3.15 -19.24 7.75
N SER A 145 -3.18 -20.54 7.42
CA SER A 145 -3.82 -21.54 8.27
C SER A 145 -3.02 -21.81 9.55
N GLY A 146 -1.68 -21.79 9.48
CA GLY A 146 -0.82 -21.87 10.66
C GLY A 146 -0.99 -20.68 11.62
N GLY A 147 -1.08 -19.46 11.08
CA GLY A 147 -1.33 -18.25 11.87
C GLY A 147 -2.70 -18.27 12.56
N ALA A 148 -3.76 -18.67 11.83
CA ALA A 148 -5.10 -18.80 12.41
C ALA A 148 -5.15 -19.86 13.51
N PHE A 149 -4.53 -21.02 13.29
CA PHE A 149 -4.41 -22.08 14.31
C PHE A 149 -3.67 -21.58 15.55
N GLY A 150 -2.54 -20.90 15.39
CA GLY A 150 -1.77 -20.32 16.49
C GLY A 150 -2.58 -19.28 17.29
N ALA A 151 -3.32 -18.41 16.60
CA ALA A 151 -4.19 -17.43 17.25
C ALA A 151 -5.27 -18.10 18.12
N VAL A 152 -5.94 -19.13 17.59
CA VAL A 152 -6.93 -19.91 18.35
C VAL A 152 -6.29 -20.62 19.54
N LEU A 153 -5.11 -21.21 19.36
CA LEU A 153 -4.40 -21.92 20.43
C LEU A 153 -4.00 -20.98 21.59
N ILE A 154 -3.50 -19.78 21.28
CA ILE A 154 -3.22 -18.76 22.29
C ILE A 154 -4.51 -18.32 22.98
N LEU A 155 -5.59 -18.06 22.24
CA LEU A 155 -6.86 -17.68 22.83
C LEU A 155 -7.36 -18.74 23.82
N LEU A 156 -7.36 -20.01 23.42
CA LEU A 156 -7.76 -21.13 24.27
C LEU A 156 -6.89 -21.27 25.51
N THR A 157 -5.57 -21.12 25.36
CA THR A 157 -4.62 -21.24 26.48
C THR A 157 -4.68 -20.04 27.42
N SER A 158 -4.92 -18.83 26.89
CA SER A 158 -5.02 -17.60 27.68
C SER A 158 -6.28 -17.53 28.56
N THR A 159 -7.31 -18.30 28.20
CA THR A 159 -8.57 -18.39 28.95
C THR A 159 -8.60 -19.51 30.00
N LEU A 160 -7.59 -20.38 30.03
CA LEU A 160 -7.43 -21.47 30.99
C LEU A 160 -6.48 -21.05 32.12
#